data_AF-A0A7J6KV94-F1
#
_entry.id   AF-A0A7J6KV94-F1
#
_cell.length_a   1.000
_cell.length_b   1.000
_cell.length_c   1.000
_cell.angle_alpha   90.00
_cell.angle_beta   90.00
_cell.angle_gamma   90.00
#
_symmetry.space_group_name_H-M   'P 1'
#
loop_
_entity.id
_entity.type
_entity.pdbx_description
1 polymer ?
#
loop_
_entity_poly.entity_id
_entity_poly.type
_entity_poly.pdbx_seq_one_letter_code
_entity_poly.pdbx_strand_id
1 'polypeptide(L)'
;MAINRNFVCEVNCVDELGCAKHDILKPYPEQATGLCKSCSVRGCLRCDQADRCSKCSTTFLLRPDGTCEFMYARFFPMIYWVTAPIAVMVLIYIIYAAWMPAKRPLEISFGLLHHRRCLPRRSPTRSNGYTAVEAGDEMASEDPLFSIRSTNMHHDYVMGVGLALYYNWLVFLAIFFAILALGQGFVHRIASLDHVGSYLNLRDCAEFNLSDAARAQVLDFSEAQAHVGVIIATVAFFISVLFAAHQRRTTEMFRRRHCTMEDFALQLAGLPVNATDPDELSKWIKNVTGVEPIGVSISYKYDNEADLVDRLCVAHLQYFELLHDQQLHYTRRMASTNSQEPYSTSSLPSRSSCNVIPNDGQLSPMTVPDGYNIEDVRERLRSLPSTGIAYVAFNTARDRQKALDACELIFINDEYRNASIYAEPVNIYWENLHMSTLSFSLRLLRGIFTLSITFVIYTVLFFTPFC
;
A
#
# COMPACT_ATOMS: atom_id res chain seq x y z
N MET A 1 -22.50 11.44 -56.21
CA MET A 1 -23.47 10.68 -55.40
C MET A 1 -24.87 11.05 -55.88
N ALA A 2 -25.54 10.15 -56.59
CA ALA A 2 -26.93 10.35 -57.00
C ALA A 2 -27.84 10.05 -55.80
N ILE A 3 -28.65 11.03 -55.40
CA ILE A 3 -29.65 10.88 -54.33
C ILE A 3 -30.75 9.97 -54.89
N ASN A 4 -30.81 8.74 -54.39
CA ASN A 4 -31.84 7.77 -54.73
C ASN A 4 -33.17 8.27 -54.13
N ARG A 5 -34.11 8.74 -54.97
CA ARG A 5 -35.36 9.42 -54.56
C ARG A 5 -36.54 8.49 -54.25
N ASN A 6 -36.32 7.17 -54.21
CA ASN A 6 -37.39 6.20 -53.96
C ASN A 6 -37.19 5.53 -52.59
N PHE A 7 -37.38 6.28 -51.51
CA PHE A 7 -37.65 5.68 -50.20
C PHE A 7 -39.17 5.51 -50.09
N VAL A 8 -39.64 4.27 -50.16
CA VAL A 8 -41.04 3.93 -49.88
C VAL A 8 -41.18 3.90 -48.35
N CYS A 9 -41.98 4.80 -47.77
CA CYS A 9 -42.32 4.75 -46.36
C CYS A 9 -43.34 3.62 -46.14
N GLU A 10 -42.96 2.57 -45.42
CA GLU A 10 -43.87 1.51 -44.99
C GLU A 10 -44.47 1.92 -43.64
N VAL A 11 -45.76 2.27 -43.64
CA VAL A 11 -46.49 2.63 -42.41
C VAL A 11 -47.21 1.39 -41.92
N ASN A 12 -46.73 0.82 -40.81
CA ASN A 12 -47.39 -0.30 -40.15
C ASN A 12 -48.34 0.21 -39.06
N CYS A 13 -49.64 0.06 -39.28
CA CYS A 13 -50.63 0.32 -38.25
C CYS A 13 -50.52 -0.74 -37.15
N VAL A 14 -50.22 -0.30 -35.92
CA VAL A 14 -50.23 -1.14 -34.73
C VAL A 14 -51.35 -0.70 -33.80
N ASP A 15 -51.87 -1.63 -33.00
CA ASP A 15 -52.80 -1.32 -31.92
C ASP A 15 -52.16 -0.37 -30.89
N GLU A 16 -52.94 0.37 -30.11
CA GLU A 16 -52.43 1.40 -29.18
C GLU A 16 -51.39 0.82 -28.20
N LEU A 17 -51.61 -0.41 -27.74
CA LEU A 17 -50.69 -1.14 -26.86
C LEU A 17 -49.45 -1.68 -27.59
N GLY A 18 -49.48 -1.69 -28.92
CA GLY A 18 -48.44 -2.18 -29.81
C GLY A 18 -47.29 -1.20 -30.05
N CYS A 19 -47.47 0.10 -29.85
CA CYS A 19 -46.43 1.12 -30.08
C CYS A 19 -45.12 0.76 -29.36
N ALA A 20 -45.15 0.50 -28.05
CA ALA A 20 -43.97 0.15 -27.26
C ALA A 20 -43.36 -1.22 -27.62
N LYS A 21 -44.15 -2.13 -28.20
CA LYS A 21 -43.69 -3.45 -28.64
C LYS A 21 -42.96 -3.35 -29.98
N HIS A 22 -43.39 -2.44 -30.85
CA HIS A 22 -42.83 -2.26 -32.19
C HIS A 22 -41.64 -1.29 -32.18
N ASP A 23 -41.74 -0.19 -31.42
CA ASP A 23 -40.66 0.80 -31.26
C ASP A 23 -40.49 1.24 -29.79
N ILE A 24 -39.37 0.81 -29.18
CA ILE A 24 -39.02 1.14 -27.79
C ILE A 24 -38.79 2.65 -27.61
N LEU A 25 -38.38 3.37 -28.66
CA LEU A 25 -38.13 4.81 -28.59
C LEU A 25 -39.41 5.64 -28.71
N LYS A 26 -40.49 5.06 -29.24
CA LYS A 26 -41.78 5.73 -29.41
C LYS A 26 -42.91 4.95 -28.72
N PRO A 27 -42.85 4.76 -27.39
CA PRO A 27 -43.79 3.88 -26.71
C PRO A 27 -45.18 4.49 -26.53
N TYR A 28 -45.38 5.78 -26.85
CA TYR A 28 -46.59 6.53 -26.53
C TYR A 28 -47.51 6.67 -27.76
N PRO A 29 -48.73 6.09 -27.77
CA PRO A 29 -49.71 6.32 -28.83
C PRO A 29 -50.39 7.68 -28.64
N GLU A 30 -50.25 8.59 -29.59
CA GLU A 30 -50.96 9.87 -29.55
C GLU A 30 -52.32 9.78 -30.28
N GLN A 31 -53.42 9.79 -29.52
CA GLN A 31 -54.77 9.63 -30.06
C GLN A 31 -55.18 10.72 -31.06
N ALA A 32 -54.64 11.93 -30.93
CA ALA A 32 -54.99 13.05 -31.80
C ALA A 32 -54.44 12.90 -33.23
N THR A 33 -53.24 12.32 -33.37
CA THR A 33 -52.58 12.14 -34.68
C THR A 33 -52.63 10.70 -35.17
N GLY A 34 -52.91 9.74 -34.28
CA GLY A 34 -52.84 8.31 -34.57
C GLY A 34 -51.41 7.78 -34.71
N LEU A 35 -50.40 8.54 -34.26
CA LEU A 35 -48.97 8.20 -34.42
C LEU A 35 -48.34 7.85 -33.08
N CYS A 36 -47.37 6.92 -33.10
CA CYS A 36 -46.54 6.63 -31.94
C CYS A 36 -45.48 7.74 -31.77
N LYS A 37 -45.39 8.37 -30.59
CA LYS A 37 -44.42 9.42 -30.25
C LYS A 37 -43.44 8.94 -29.17
N SER A 38 -42.23 9.50 -29.16
CA SER A 38 -41.31 9.37 -28.03
C SER A 38 -41.89 10.07 -26.81
N CYS A 39 -41.59 9.50 -25.67
CA CYS A 39 -41.83 10.14 -24.39
C CYS A 39 -40.89 11.32 -24.18
N SER A 40 -41.38 12.38 -23.54
CA SER A 40 -40.59 13.52 -23.11
C SER A 40 -39.71 13.19 -21.87
N VAL A 41 -40.11 12.16 -21.10
CA VAL A 41 -39.49 11.80 -19.82
C VAL A 41 -38.24 10.91 -20.00
N ARG A 42 -37.07 11.39 -19.57
CA ARG A 42 -35.80 10.63 -19.62
C ARG A 42 -35.85 9.38 -18.74
N GLY A 43 -35.39 8.24 -19.26
CA GLY A 43 -35.31 6.97 -18.53
C GLY A 43 -36.66 6.25 -18.36
N CYS A 44 -37.72 6.72 -19.05
CA CYS A 44 -39.03 6.08 -19.05
C CYS A 44 -39.09 4.89 -20.00
N LEU A 45 -39.63 3.76 -19.52
CA LEU A 45 -39.83 2.54 -20.30
C LEU A 45 -41.24 2.47 -20.92
N ARG A 46 -42.26 3.00 -20.23
CA ARG A 46 -43.64 3.06 -20.73
C ARG A 46 -44.31 4.37 -20.31
N CYS A 47 -44.97 5.04 -21.25
CA CYS A 47 -45.58 6.36 -21.01
C CYS A 47 -47.10 6.26 -20.96
N ASP A 48 -47.68 7.05 -20.05
CA ASP A 48 -49.12 7.22 -19.87
C ASP A 48 -49.61 8.45 -20.63
N GLN A 49 -48.81 9.51 -20.60
CA GLN A 49 -49.00 10.76 -21.36
C GLN A 49 -47.65 11.21 -21.93
N ALA A 50 -47.66 12.15 -22.88
CA ALA A 50 -46.43 12.66 -23.51
C ALA A 50 -45.37 13.10 -22.47
N ASP A 51 -45.82 13.69 -21.36
CA ASP A 51 -44.99 14.19 -20.26
C ASP A 51 -45.04 13.33 -18.99
N ARG A 52 -45.75 12.20 -19.01
CA ARG A 52 -45.98 11.36 -17.82
C ARG A 52 -45.63 9.90 -18.08
N CYS A 53 -44.68 9.38 -17.32
CA CYS A 53 -44.24 7.99 -17.35
C CYS A 53 -45.14 7.10 -16.46
N SER A 54 -45.51 5.92 -16.94
CA SER A 54 -46.16 4.87 -16.12
C SER A 54 -45.17 3.85 -15.58
N LYS A 55 -44.04 3.61 -16.26
CA LYS A 55 -43.00 2.67 -15.80
C LYS A 55 -41.61 3.14 -16.21
N CYS A 56 -40.70 3.32 -15.25
CA CYS A 56 -39.30 3.66 -15.51
C CYS A 56 -38.43 2.44 -15.81
N SER A 57 -37.25 2.67 -16.39
CA SER A 57 -36.19 1.65 -16.56
C SER A 57 -35.57 1.25 -15.21
N THR A 58 -34.85 0.12 -15.17
CA THR A 58 -34.37 -0.54 -13.93
C THR A 58 -33.48 0.31 -13.03
N THR A 59 -32.84 1.36 -13.56
CA THR A 59 -31.97 2.28 -12.81
C THR A 59 -32.65 3.60 -12.42
N PHE A 60 -33.94 3.74 -12.73
CA PHE A 60 -34.71 4.95 -12.48
C PHE A 60 -35.92 4.67 -11.59
N LEU A 61 -36.18 5.56 -10.64
CA LEU A 61 -37.33 5.51 -9.75
C LEU A 61 -38.46 6.40 -10.29
N LEU A 62 -39.67 5.86 -10.37
CA LEU A 62 -40.85 6.59 -10.79
C LEU A 62 -41.34 7.51 -9.66
N ARG A 63 -41.37 8.82 -9.92
CA ARG A 63 -41.99 9.80 -9.03
C ARG A 63 -43.51 9.85 -9.24
N PRO A 64 -44.30 10.28 -8.24
CA PRO A 64 -45.75 10.41 -8.35
C PRO A 64 -46.20 11.37 -9.48
N ASP A 65 -45.35 12.35 -9.81
CA ASP A 65 -45.54 13.29 -10.92
C ASP A 65 -45.39 12.60 -12.30
N GLY A 66 -44.96 11.33 -12.33
CA GLY A 66 -44.69 10.57 -13.53
C GLY A 66 -43.34 10.88 -14.18
N THR A 67 -42.42 11.52 -13.48
CA THR A 67 -41.04 11.68 -13.94
C THR A 67 -40.19 10.50 -13.44
N CYS A 68 -39.16 10.14 -14.21
CA CYS A 68 -38.19 9.11 -13.82
C CYS A 68 -36.91 9.79 -13.32
N GLU A 69 -36.55 9.53 -12.07
CA GLU A 69 -35.32 10.05 -11.46
C GLU A 69 -34.27 8.95 -11.38
N PHE A 70 -33.03 9.24 -11.79
CA PHE A 70 -31.95 8.27 -11.69
C PHE A 70 -31.71 7.90 -10.22
N MET A 71 -31.73 6.61 -9.89
CA MET A 71 -31.71 6.11 -8.52
C MET A 71 -30.50 6.64 -7.73
N TYR A 72 -29.33 6.74 -8.37
CA TYR A 72 -28.09 7.22 -7.73
C TYR A 72 -27.96 8.75 -7.71
N ALA A 73 -28.87 9.50 -8.34
CA ALA A 73 -28.83 10.97 -8.30
C ALA A 73 -28.99 11.51 -6.87
N ARG A 74 -29.64 10.75 -5.97
CA ARG A 74 -29.73 11.09 -4.54
C ARG A 74 -28.51 10.64 -3.74
N PHE A 75 -27.79 9.63 -4.21
CA PHE A 75 -26.63 9.05 -3.51
C PHE A 75 -25.42 9.99 -3.55
N PHE A 76 -25.14 10.64 -4.69
CA PHE A 76 -24.02 11.57 -4.79
C PHE A 76 -24.14 12.80 -3.86
N PRO A 77 -25.27 13.53 -3.85
CA PRO A 77 -25.50 14.57 -2.85
C PRO A 77 -25.35 14.04 -1.42
N MET A 78 -25.84 12.84 -1.12
CA MET A 78 -25.69 12.23 0.21
C MET A 78 -24.21 12.03 0.59
N ILE A 79 -23.38 11.53 -0.33
CA ILE A 79 -21.93 11.46 -0.11
C ILE A 79 -21.38 12.85 0.21
N TYR A 80 -21.68 13.86 -0.62
CA TYR A 80 -21.19 15.22 -0.39
C TYR A 80 -21.67 15.80 0.95
N TRP A 81 -22.93 15.57 1.32
CA TRP A 81 -23.52 15.99 2.59
C TRP A 81 -22.91 15.29 3.80
N VAL A 82 -22.33 14.10 3.65
CA VAL A 82 -21.61 13.38 4.72
C VAL A 82 -20.13 13.76 4.74
N THR A 83 -19.47 13.88 3.58
CA THR A 83 -18.04 14.20 3.52
C THR A 83 -17.74 15.66 3.83
N ALA A 84 -18.62 16.59 3.46
CA ALA A 84 -18.45 18.02 3.73
C ALA A 84 -18.36 18.35 5.24
N PRO A 85 -19.28 17.91 6.12
CA PRO A 85 -19.18 18.19 7.55
C PRO A 85 -17.97 17.51 8.18
N ILE A 86 -17.56 16.31 7.72
CA ILE A 86 -16.32 15.66 8.17
C ILE A 86 -15.11 16.53 7.82
N ALA A 87 -15.01 17.02 6.58
CA ALA A 87 -13.94 17.91 6.15
C ALA A 87 -13.92 19.22 6.94
N VAL A 88 -15.10 19.80 7.22
CA VAL A 88 -15.24 21.00 8.08
C VAL A 88 -14.81 20.72 9.51
N MET A 89 -15.20 19.58 10.10
CA MET A 89 -14.75 19.19 11.44
C MET A 89 -13.24 19.00 11.50
N VAL A 90 -12.63 18.36 10.51
CA VAL A 90 -11.17 18.20 10.43
C VAL A 90 -10.49 19.56 10.32
N LEU A 91 -11.03 20.48 9.52
CA LEU A 91 -10.49 21.84 9.41
C LEU A 91 -10.59 22.61 10.73
N ILE A 92 -11.75 22.57 11.40
CA ILE A 92 -11.95 23.17 12.72
C ILE A 92 -10.98 22.56 13.74
N TYR A 93 -10.80 21.24 13.71
CA TYR A 93 -9.84 20.55 14.57
C TYR A 93 -8.40 21.02 14.31
N ILE A 94 -7.97 21.15 13.06
CA ILE A 94 -6.64 21.66 12.70
C ILE A 94 -6.46 23.10 13.19
N ILE A 95 -7.46 23.97 12.99
CA ILE A 95 -7.42 25.37 13.45
C ILE A 95 -7.37 25.42 14.99
N TYR A 96 -8.21 24.63 15.67
CA TYR A 96 -8.23 24.53 17.12
C TYR A 96 -6.90 23.99 17.67
N ALA A 97 -6.33 22.96 17.05
CA ALA A 97 -5.03 22.41 17.39
C ALA A 97 -3.90 23.42 17.17
N ALA A 98 -3.97 24.24 16.11
CA ALA A 98 -3.02 25.30 15.83
C ALA A 98 -3.11 26.47 16.83
N TRP A 99 -4.29 26.72 17.42
CA TRP A 99 -4.50 27.77 18.42
C TRP A 99 -4.34 27.31 19.86
N MET A 100 -4.38 26.00 20.13
CA MET A 100 -4.21 25.50 21.48
C MET A 100 -2.80 25.83 22.00
N PRO A 101 -2.67 26.59 23.10
CA PRO A 101 -1.37 26.83 23.70
C PRO A 101 -0.78 25.54 24.25
N ALA A 102 0.53 25.38 24.10
CA ALA A 102 1.31 24.28 24.62
C ALA A 102 1.15 24.18 26.16
N LYS A 103 0.25 23.31 26.64
CA LYS A 103 -0.03 23.14 28.09
C LYS A 103 1.17 22.58 28.87
N ARG A 104 2.18 22.03 28.19
CA ARG A 104 3.38 21.41 28.78
C ARG A 104 4.61 21.64 27.88
N PRO A 105 5.21 22.85 27.92
CA PRO A 105 6.28 23.23 27.00
C PRO A 105 7.53 22.35 27.13
N LEU A 106 7.79 21.81 28.32
CA LEU A 106 8.89 20.89 28.56
C LEU A 106 8.67 19.60 27.76
N GLU A 107 7.58 18.86 27.98
CA GLU A 107 7.29 17.62 27.25
C GLU A 107 7.27 17.80 25.72
N ILE A 108 6.74 18.93 25.24
CA ILE A 108 6.74 19.25 23.81
C ILE A 108 8.17 19.48 23.29
N SER A 109 9.03 20.15 24.05
CA SER A 109 10.44 20.32 23.65
C SER A 109 11.19 18.99 23.56
N PHE A 110 10.86 18.04 24.43
CA PHE A 110 11.37 16.68 24.38
C PHE A 110 10.84 15.92 23.16
N GLY A 111 9.53 15.97 22.91
CA GLY A 111 8.93 15.36 21.72
C GLY A 111 9.50 15.93 20.42
N LEU A 112 9.74 17.25 20.37
CA LEU A 112 10.38 17.90 19.23
C LEU A 112 11.85 17.51 19.09
N LEU A 113 12.59 17.34 20.18
CA LEU A 113 13.98 16.87 20.14
C LEU A 113 14.06 15.43 19.67
N HIS A 114 13.21 14.55 20.19
CA HIS A 114 13.11 13.17 19.72
C HIS A 114 12.71 13.14 18.24
N HIS A 115 11.68 13.90 17.84
CA HIS A 115 11.29 14.04 16.43
C HIS A 115 12.47 14.50 15.56
N ARG A 116 13.24 15.51 15.98
CA ARG A 116 14.45 15.97 15.27
C ARG A 116 15.54 14.91 15.16
N ARG A 117 15.65 14.00 16.13
CA ARG A 117 16.58 12.86 16.07
C ARG A 117 16.10 11.77 15.14
N CYS A 118 14.79 11.58 15.05
CA CYS A 118 14.15 10.61 14.15
C CYS A 118 14.00 11.13 12.72
N LEU A 119 14.27 12.41 12.46
CA LEU A 119 14.31 12.93 11.09
C LEU A 119 15.45 12.24 10.32
N PRO A 120 15.19 11.80 9.08
CA PRO A 120 16.22 11.18 8.27
C PRO A 120 17.32 12.22 8.02
N ARG A 121 18.54 11.89 8.43
CA ARG A 121 19.73 12.69 8.18
C ARG A 121 20.47 12.12 7.00
N ARG A 122 21.01 13.00 6.16
CA ARG A 122 21.83 12.55 5.04
C ARG A 122 23.14 12.06 5.64
N SER A 123 23.35 10.74 5.66
CA SER A 123 24.67 10.20 5.96
C SER A 123 25.65 10.88 4.99
N PRO A 124 26.72 11.52 5.48
CA PRO A 124 27.69 12.20 4.63
C PRO A 124 28.15 11.17 3.63
N THR A 125 27.71 11.38 2.39
CA THR A 125 27.78 10.34 1.36
C THR A 125 29.27 10.10 1.17
N ARG A 126 29.70 8.88 1.50
CA ARG A 126 31.09 8.41 1.57
C ARG A 126 31.67 8.27 0.16
N SER A 127 31.48 9.29 -0.68
CA SER A 127 31.69 9.23 -2.13
C SER A 127 33.14 8.96 -2.52
N ASN A 128 34.09 9.10 -1.59
CA ASN A 128 35.52 8.86 -1.83
C ASN A 128 36.20 7.91 -0.82
N GLY A 129 35.48 6.99 -0.16
CA GLY A 129 36.10 5.85 0.56
C GLY A 129 37.03 6.16 1.75
N TYR A 130 37.36 7.43 2.02
CA TYR A 130 38.18 7.83 3.16
C TYR A 130 37.31 8.08 4.39
N THR A 131 37.71 7.43 5.48
CA THR A 131 37.14 7.54 6.81
C THR A 131 37.31 8.96 7.34
N ALA A 132 36.25 9.76 7.31
CA ALA A 132 36.17 11.01 8.09
C ALA A 132 36.25 10.77 9.62
N VAL A 133 36.37 9.51 10.05
CA VAL A 133 36.53 9.10 11.46
C VAL A 133 37.92 9.42 12.02
N GLU A 134 38.92 9.72 11.18
CA GLU A 134 40.27 10.03 11.68
C GLU A 134 40.56 11.53 11.86
N ALA A 135 39.68 12.42 11.38
CA ALA A 135 39.77 13.83 11.74
C ALA A 135 39.08 14.02 13.09
N GLY A 136 39.87 14.01 14.18
CA GLY A 136 39.44 14.16 15.57
C GLY A 136 38.79 15.51 15.93
N ASP A 137 38.03 16.11 15.01
CA ASP A 137 37.11 17.19 15.32
C ASP A 137 35.87 16.57 15.98
N GLU A 138 35.98 16.34 17.30
CA GLU A 138 34.91 15.90 18.21
C GLU A 138 33.69 16.85 18.25
N MET A 139 33.71 17.93 17.48
CA MET A 139 32.61 18.88 17.39
C MET A 139 31.71 18.51 16.23
N ALA A 140 30.94 17.44 16.46
CA ALA A 140 29.83 16.94 15.67
C ALA A 140 29.06 18.04 14.92
N SER A 141 29.47 18.30 13.68
CA SER A 141 28.63 18.94 12.67
C SER A 141 27.39 18.07 12.52
N GLU A 142 26.25 18.51 13.06
CA GLU A 142 24.98 17.83 12.88
C GLU A 142 24.79 17.48 11.39
N ASP A 143 24.76 16.19 11.06
CA ASP A 143 24.54 15.75 9.68
C ASP A 143 23.33 16.48 9.09
N PRO A 144 23.46 17.08 7.89
CA PRO A 144 22.41 17.90 7.33
C PRO A 144 21.15 17.06 7.08
N LEU A 145 20.01 17.62 7.48
CA LEU A 145 18.70 17.05 7.18
C LEU A 145 18.48 16.99 5.66
N PHE A 146 17.76 15.96 5.20
CA PHE A 146 17.29 15.93 3.81
C PHE A 146 16.41 17.16 3.54
N SER A 147 16.84 17.99 2.59
CA SER A 147 16.07 19.18 2.19
C SER A 147 14.84 18.76 1.39
N ILE A 148 13.66 19.26 1.78
CA ILE A 148 12.38 18.95 1.15
C ILE A 148 12.37 19.29 -0.35
N ARG A 149 13.12 20.33 -0.76
CA ARG A 149 13.13 20.80 -2.15
C ARG A 149 14.13 20.09 -3.05
N SER A 150 15.22 19.59 -2.48
CA SER A 150 16.31 19.00 -3.27
C SER A 150 16.36 17.47 -3.21
N THR A 151 15.69 16.86 -2.22
CA THR A 151 15.70 15.41 -2.06
C THR A 151 14.75 14.79 -3.06
N ASN A 152 15.31 14.00 -3.98
CA ASN A 152 14.54 13.23 -4.95
C ASN A 152 14.25 11.84 -4.37
N MET A 153 13.02 11.65 -3.89
CA MET A 153 12.59 10.38 -3.28
C MET A 153 12.66 9.17 -4.23
N HIS A 154 12.80 9.38 -5.55
CA HIS A 154 12.94 8.30 -6.53
C HIS A 154 14.37 7.74 -6.63
N HIS A 155 15.37 8.51 -6.18
CA HIS A 155 16.78 8.19 -6.39
C HIS A 155 17.63 8.29 -5.12
N ASP A 156 17.24 9.14 -4.17
CA ASP A 156 17.97 9.33 -2.93
C ASP A 156 17.62 8.25 -1.90
N TYR A 157 18.65 7.67 -1.27
CA TYR A 157 18.48 6.65 -0.24
C TYR A 157 18.16 7.28 1.11
N VAL A 158 16.88 7.63 1.31
CA VAL A 158 16.40 8.27 2.54
C VAL A 158 16.05 7.24 3.62
N MET A 159 15.24 6.23 3.29
CA MET A 159 14.72 5.24 4.24
C MET A 159 14.57 3.87 3.58
N GLY A 160 15.69 3.34 3.10
CA GLY A 160 15.71 2.05 2.39
C GLY A 160 15.21 2.15 0.94
N VAL A 161 15.38 1.05 0.20
CA VAL A 161 14.97 0.96 -1.21
C VAL A 161 13.45 1.00 -1.38
N GLY A 162 12.70 0.47 -0.41
CA GLY A 162 11.24 0.36 -0.47
C GLY A 162 10.55 1.72 -0.67
N LEU A 163 11.05 2.78 -0.02
CA LEU A 163 10.49 4.12 -0.17
C LEU A 163 10.61 4.64 -1.61
N ALA A 164 11.77 4.46 -2.24
CA ALA A 164 11.99 4.86 -3.62
C ALA A 164 11.10 4.07 -4.61
N LEU A 165 10.98 2.76 -4.40
CA LEU A 165 10.09 1.92 -5.21
C LEU A 165 8.61 2.33 -5.03
N TYR A 166 8.20 2.72 -3.82
CA TYR A 166 6.86 3.19 -3.52
C TYR A 166 6.51 4.48 -4.27
N TYR A 167 7.39 5.49 -4.25
CA TYR A 167 7.17 6.71 -5.03
C TYR A 167 7.18 6.47 -6.54
N ASN A 168 8.05 5.59 -7.04
CA ASN A 168 7.99 5.14 -8.43
C ASN A 168 6.63 4.51 -8.77
N TRP A 169 6.05 3.74 -7.85
CA TRP A 169 4.74 3.12 -8.01
C TRP A 169 3.60 4.13 -8.00
N LEU A 170 3.66 5.18 -7.16
CA LEU A 170 2.67 6.26 -7.19
C LEU A 170 2.67 7.00 -8.54
N VAL A 171 3.86 7.29 -9.10
CA VAL A 171 3.97 7.90 -10.44
C VAL A 171 3.41 6.97 -11.52
N PHE A 172 3.72 5.68 -11.43
CA PHE A 172 3.17 4.67 -12.34
C PHE A 172 1.63 4.64 -12.27
N LEU A 173 1.04 4.62 -11.07
CA LEU A 173 -0.41 4.68 -10.89
C LEU A 173 -1.01 5.94 -11.50
N ALA A 174 -0.39 7.10 -11.29
CA ALA A 174 -0.87 8.35 -11.88
C ALA A 174 -0.88 8.29 -13.41
N ILE A 175 0.19 7.78 -14.03
CA ILE A 175 0.27 7.57 -15.49
C ILE A 175 -0.79 6.56 -15.94
N PHE A 176 -0.94 5.45 -15.21
CA PHE A 176 -1.91 4.41 -15.51
C PHE A 176 -3.35 4.94 -15.50
N PHE A 177 -3.74 5.67 -14.45
CA PHE A 177 -5.07 6.29 -14.37
C PHE A 177 -5.27 7.38 -15.43
N ALA A 178 -4.23 8.13 -15.78
CA ALA A 178 -4.29 9.08 -16.89
C ALA A 178 -4.57 8.39 -18.23
N ILE A 179 -3.90 7.26 -18.52
CA ILE A 179 -4.15 6.44 -19.72
C ILE A 179 -5.59 5.92 -19.73
N LEU A 180 -6.08 5.40 -18.59
CA LEU A 180 -7.47 4.95 -18.46
C LEU A 180 -8.45 6.10 -18.72
N ALA A 181 -8.24 7.26 -18.10
CA ALA A 181 -9.11 8.42 -18.27
C ALA A 181 -9.13 8.93 -19.72
N LEU A 182 -7.96 9.00 -20.36
CA LEU A 182 -7.83 9.38 -21.77
C LEU A 182 -8.50 8.36 -22.69
N GLY A 183 -8.30 7.06 -22.42
CA GLY A 183 -8.92 5.98 -23.18
C GLY A 183 -10.45 6.01 -23.07
N GLN A 184 -11.01 6.19 -21.87
CA GLN A 184 -12.44 6.35 -21.67
C GLN A 184 -12.98 7.63 -22.34
N GLY A 185 -12.26 8.75 -22.23
CA GLY A 185 -12.62 9.99 -22.91
C GLY A 185 -12.62 9.85 -24.44
N PHE A 186 -11.67 9.07 -24.99
CA PHE A 186 -11.59 8.77 -26.40
C PHE A 186 -12.74 7.88 -26.89
N VAL A 187 -13.09 6.83 -26.14
CA VAL A 187 -14.28 6.00 -26.42
C VAL A 187 -15.52 6.87 -26.43
N HIS A 188 -15.69 7.72 -25.43
CA HIS A 188 -16.84 8.61 -25.33
C HIS A 188 -16.95 9.56 -26.52
N ARG A 189 -15.82 10.07 -27.02
CA ARG A 189 -15.73 10.93 -28.21
C ARG A 189 -16.03 10.19 -29.51
N ILE A 190 -15.39 9.03 -29.74
CA ILE A 190 -15.56 8.24 -30.98
C ILE A 190 -16.98 7.72 -31.08
N ALA A 191 -17.50 7.19 -29.99
CA ALA A 191 -18.81 6.59 -30.00
C ALA A 191 -19.94 7.63 -30.13
N SER A 192 -19.58 8.92 -30.21
CA SER A 192 -20.44 10.00 -30.71
C SER A 192 -21.81 10.07 -30.02
N LEU A 193 -21.83 9.83 -28.71
CA LEU A 193 -23.04 9.99 -27.89
C LEU A 193 -23.62 11.41 -28.01
N ASP A 194 -22.77 12.41 -28.27
CA ASP A 194 -23.18 13.79 -28.57
C ASP A 194 -24.03 13.89 -29.86
N HIS A 195 -23.73 13.06 -30.86
CA HIS A 195 -24.52 12.99 -32.10
C HIS A 195 -25.82 12.22 -31.94
N VAL A 196 -25.89 11.23 -31.06
CA VAL A 196 -27.16 10.56 -30.73
C VAL A 196 -28.19 11.57 -30.21
N GLY A 197 -27.74 12.50 -29.34
CA GLY A 197 -28.58 13.61 -28.88
C GLY A 197 -29.02 14.58 -29.99
N SER A 198 -28.22 14.76 -31.04
CA SER A 198 -28.56 15.65 -32.17
C SER A 198 -29.44 14.96 -33.23
N TYR A 199 -29.25 13.66 -33.49
CA TYR A 199 -30.12 12.87 -34.38
C TYR A 199 -31.51 12.66 -33.78
N LEU A 200 -31.62 12.57 -32.45
CA LEU A 200 -32.91 12.58 -31.75
C LEU A 200 -33.68 13.91 -31.91
N ASN A 201 -32.99 15.02 -32.25
CA ASN A 201 -33.60 16.32 -32.51
C ASN A 201 -33.97 16.56 -33.99
N LEU A 202 -33.47 15.77 -34.94
CA LEU A 202 -33.80 15.85 -36.38
C LEU A 202 -35.10 15.09 -36.71
N ARG A 203 -36.13 15.35 -35.90
CA ARG A 203 -37.27 14.47 -35.63
C ARG A 203 -38.48 14.60 -36.57
N ASP A 204 -38.37 15.25 -37.73
CA ASP A 204 -39.60 15.67 -38.42
C ASP A 204 -40.03 14.93 -39.68
N CYS A 205 -39.30 13.96 -40.28
CA CYS A 205 -39.80 13.39 -41.56
C CYS A 205 -39.55 11.90 -41.89
N ALA A 206 -38.88 11.08 -41.08
CA ALA A 206 -38.65 9.67 -41.48
C ALA A 206 -38.79 8.68 -40.31
N GLU A 207 -39.91 7.97 -40.29
CA GLU A 207 -40.13 6.74 -39.51
C GLU A 207 -39.34 5.56 -40.10
N PHE A 208 -38.02 5.69 -40.15
CA PHE A 208 -37.16 4.51 -40.25
C PHE A 208 -37.11 3.87 -38.86
N ASN A 209 -37.25 2.54 -38.76
CA ASN A 209 -37.20 1.71 -37.55
C ASN A 209 -36.14 2.19 -36.54
N LEU A 210 -36.54 3.14 -35.70
CA LEU A 210 -35.63 3.88 -34.82
C LEU A 210 -35.13 2.93 -33.71
N SER A 211 -35.94 1.94 -33.36
CA SER A 211 -35.59 0.85 -32.46
C SER A 211 -34.42 0.01 -32.96
N ASP A 212 -34.38 -0.32 -34.26
CA ASP A 212 -33.29 -1.12 -34.84
C ASP A 212 -32.03 -0.28 -35.04
N ALA A 213 -32.16 0.98 -35.48
CA ALA A 213 -31.03 1.89 -35.62
C ALA A 213 -30.40 2.27 -34.28
N ALA A 214 -31.20 2.52 -33.24
CA ALA A 214 -30.68 2.83 -31.92
C ALA A 214 -30.15 1.60 -31.18
N ARG A 215 -30.76 0.42 -31.38
CA ARG A 215 -30.17 -0.85 -30.91
C ARG A 215 -28.84 -1.10 -31.60
N ALA A 216 -28.75 -0.89 -32.91
CA ALA A 216 -27.49 -0.97 -33.64
C ALA A 216 -26.45 -0.01 -33.06
N GLN A 217 -26.81 1.26 -32.78
CA GLN A 217 -25.88 2.21 -32.15
C GLN A 217 -25.45 1.83 -30.72
N VAL A 218 -26.33 1.27 -29.90
CA VAL A 218 -25.97 0.78 -28.56
C VAL A 218 -25.09 -0.46 -28.65
N LEU A 219 -25.37 -1.36 -29.60
CA LEU A 219 -24.52 -2.51 -29.89
C LEU A 219 -23.16 -2.07 -30.40
N ASP A 220 -23.09 -1.13 -31.34
CA ASP A 220 -21.86 -0.53 -31.86
C ASP A 220 -21.08 0.18 -30.74
N PHE A 221 -21.76 0.90 -29.84
CA PHE A 221 -21.14 1.52 -28.66
C PHE A 221 -20.55 0.47 -27.72
N SER A 222 -21.31 -0.59 -27.41
CA SER A 222 -20.86 -1.63 -26.48
C SER A 222 -19.73 -2.48 -27.09
N GLU A 223 -19.78 -2.75 -28.39
CA GLU A 223 -18.71 -3.41 -29.15
C GLU A 223 -17.46 -2.53 -29.21
N ALA A 224 -17.59 -1.23 -29.53
CA ALA A 224 -16.47 -0.29 -29.51
C ALA A 224 -15.86 -0.15 -28.11
N GLN A 225 -16.69 -0.07 -27.07
CA GLN A 225 -16.23 -0.02 -25.68
C GLN A 225 -15.52 -1.32 -25.28
N ALA A 226 -16.02 -2.48 -25.70
CA ALA A 226 -15.39 -3.77 -25.46
C ALA A 226 -14.02 -3.86 -26.16
N HIS A 227 -13.93 -3.50 -27.44
CA HIS A 227 -12.67 -3.49 -28.18
C HIS A 227 -11.64 -2.56 -27.56
N VAL A 228 -12.01 -1.32 -27.27
CA VAL A 228 -11.10 -0.36 -26.64
C VAL A 228 -10.73 -0.82 -25.22
N GLY A 229 -11.67 -1.39 -24.47
CA GLY A 229 -11.41 -2.01 -23.17
C GLY A 229 -10.34 -3.10 -23.24
N VAL A 230 -10.43 -4.01 -24.22
CA VAL A 230 -9.44 -5.08 -24.45
C VAL A 230 -8.08 -4.49 -24.84
N ILE A 231 -8.04 -3.48 -25.71
CA ILE A 231 -6.80 -2.80 -26.11
C ILE A 231 -6.14 -2.14 -24.90
N ILE A 232 -6.91 -1.36 -24.12
CA ILE A 232 -6.44 -0.70 -22.91
C ILE A 232 -5.92 -1.72 -21.89
N ALA A 233 -6.66 -2.81 -21.66
CA ALA A 233 -6.24 -3.87 -20.73
C ALA A 233 -4.94 -4.55 -21.17
N THR A 234 -4.78 -4.78 -22.48
CA THR A 234 -3.56 -5.37 -23.05
C THR A 234 -2.37 -4.42 -22.88
N VAL A 235 -2.53 -3.14 -23.23
CA VAL A 235 -1.50 -2.11 -23.05
C VAL A 235 -1.14 -1.96 -21.57
N ALA A 236 -2.13 -1.92 -20.68
CA ALA A 236 -1.99 -1.90 -19.23
C ALA A 236 -1.15 -3.06 -18.70
N PHE A 237 -1.39 -4.27 -19.19
CA PHE A 237 -0.62 -5.45 -18.83
C PHE A 237 0.86 -5.30 -19.21
N PHE A 238 1.17 -4.93 -20.47
CA PHE A 238 2.55 -4.75 -20.92
C PHE A 238 3.28 -3.63 -20.17
N ILE A 239 2.61 -2.50 -19.95
CA ILE A 239 3.14 -1.39 -19.16
C ILE A 239 3.45 -1.83 -17.73
N SER A 240 2.60 -2.66 -17.12
CA SER A 240 2.82 -3.22 -15.77
C SER A 240 4.03 -4.16 -15.73
N VAL A 241 4.22 -5.00 -16.75
CA VAL A 241 5.40 -5.88 -16.85
C VAL A 241 6.68 -5.07 -17.03
N LEU A 242 6.68 -4.06 -17.90
CA LEU A 242 7.82 -3.14 -18.08
C LEU A 242 8.14 -2.40 -16.78
N PHE A 243 7.12 -1.96 -16.06
CA PHE A 243 7.29 -1.31 -14.77
C PHE A 243 7.87 -2.24 -13.71
N ALA A 244 7.41 -3.50 -13.63
CA ALA A 244 8.00 -4.49 -12.73
C ALA A 244 9.47 -4.75 -13.05
N ALA A 245 9.84 -4.86 -14.34
CA ALA A 245 11.23 -4.98 -14.77
C ALA A 245 12.06 -3.73 -14.42
N HIS A 246 11.49 -2.54 -14.57
CA HIS A 246 12.12 -1.28 -14.16
C HIS A 246 12.38 -1.24 -12.66
N GLN A 247 11.37 -1.57 -11.84
CA GLN A 247 11.50 -1.61 -10.38
C GLN A 247 12.61 -2.56 -9.95
N ARG A 248 12.67 -3.78 -10.53
CA ARG A 248 13.74 -4.74 -10.25
C ARG A 248 15.13 -4.17 -10.57
N ARG A 249 15.31 -3.55 -11.74
CA ARG A 249 16.58 -2.92 -12.11
C ARG A 249 16.95 -1.79 -11.16
N THR A 250 15.97 -0.99 -10.75
CA THR A 250 16.16 0.08 -9.77
C THR A 250 16.61 -0.48 -8.43
N THR A 251 15.97 -1.56 -7.93
CA THR A 251 16.41 -2.26 -6.72
C THR A 251 17.86 -2.74 -6.84
N GLU A 252 18.22 -3.40 -7.94
CA GLU A 252 19.59 -3.88 -8.18
C GLU A 252 20.60 -2.72 -8.24
N MET A 253 20.24 -1.59 -8.85
CA MET A 253 21.08 -0.39 -8.86
C MET A 253 21.26 0.19 -7.45
N PHE A 254 20.19 0.24 -6.65
CA PHE A 254 20.27 0.71 -5.26
C PHE A 254 21.19 -0.18 -4.43
N ARG A 255 21.04 -1.51 -4.54
CA ARG A 255 21.91 -2.50 -3.89
C ARG A 255 23.38 -2.30 -4.24
N ARG A 256 23.70 -2.10 -5.53
CA ARG A 256 25.09 -1.89 -5.96
C ARG A 256 25.72 -0.60 -5.40
N ARG A 257 24.91 0.41 -5.08
CA ARG A 257 25.39 1.73 -4.65
C ARG A 257 25.46 1.91 -3.14
N HIS A 258 24.70 1.13 -2.39
CA HIS A 258 24.58 1.29 -0.95
C HIS A 258 25.01 0.00 -0.29
N CYS A 259 25.88 0.13 0.69
CA CYS A 259 26.25 -1.02 1.50
C CYS A 259 25.13 -1.31 2.49
N THR A 260 24.61 -2.53 2.48
CA THR A 260 23.48 -2.92 3.32
C THR A 260 23.81 -4.19 4.12
N MET A 261 22.92 -4.65 4.99
CA MET A 261 23.24 -5.81 5.84
C MET A 261 23.44 -7.10 5.05
N GLU A 262 22.81 -7.22 3.87
CA GLU A 262 23.01 -8.37 2.96
C GLU A 262 24.45 -8.51 2.47
N ASP A 263 25.25 -7.43 2.48
CA ASP A 263 26.67 -7.47 2.10
C ASP A 263 27.56 -8.14 3.16
N PHE A 264 27.10 -8.21 4.41
CA PHE A 264 27.86 -8.73 5.55
C PHE A 264 27.30 -10.03 6.11
N ALA A 265 26.10 -10.44 5.69
CA ALA A 265 25.42 -11.62 6.21
C ALA A 265 25.47 -12.80 5.23
N LEU A 266 25.60 -14.01 5.75
CA LEU A 266 25.54 -15.28 5.02
C LEU A 266 24.44 -16.17 5.63
N GLN A 267 23.68 -16.90 4.81
CA GLN A 267 22.66 -17.84 5.29
C GLN A 267 23.19 -19.23 5.14
N LEU A 268 23.24 -19.94 6.25
CA LEU A 268 23.49 -21.35 6.30
C LEU A 268 22.13 -22.04 6.35
N ALA A 269 21.89 -22.98 5.45
CA ALA A 269 20.68 -23.80 5.41
C ALA A 269 21.07 -25.28 5.43
N GLY A 270 20.18 -26.14 5.93
CA GLY A 270 20.45 -27.58 6.07
C GLY A 270 21.23 -27.94 7.32
N LEU A 271 21.27 -27.06 8.33
CA LEU A 271 21.85 -27.38 9.63
C LEU A 271 21.00 -28.45 10.34
N PRO A 272 21.61 -29.31 11.17
CA PRO A 272 20.85 -30.27 11.95
C PRO A 272 19.92 -29.55 12.93
N VAL A 273 18.75 -30.14 13.19
CA VAL A 273 17.71 -29.55 14.08
C VAL A 273 18.23 -29.30 15.50
N ASN A 274 19.28 -30.04 15.91
CA ASN A 274 19.91 -29.93 17.22
C ASN A 274 20.98 -28.82 17.29
N ALA A 275 21.31 -28.14 16.18
CA ALA A 275 22.22 -27.00 16.18
C ALA A 275 21.52 -25.76 16.74
N THR A 276 21.47 -25.66 18.07
CA THR A 276 20.86 -24.55 18.83
C THR A 276 21.88 -23.66 19.52
N ASP A 277 23.15 -24.09 19.62
CA ASP A 277 24.22 -23.29 20.23
C ASP A 277 24.91 -22.38 19.19
N PRO A 278 24.77 -21.03 19.29
CA PRO A 278 25.43 -20.10 18.38
C PRO A 278 26.96 -20.10 18.52
N ASP A 279 27.51 -20.42 19.70
CA ASP A 279 28.96 -20.40 19.94
C ASP A 279 29.65 -21.60 19.30
N GLU A 280 29.00 -22.78 19.37
CA GLU A 280 29.45 -23.98 18.66
C GLU A 280 29.44 -23.75 17.15
N LEU A 281 28.35 -23.18 16.63
CA LEU A 281 28.21 -22.89 15.20
C LEU A 281 29.24 -21.84 14.74
N SER A 282 29.50 -20.81 15.54
CA SER A 282 30.53 -19.79 15.29
C SER A 282 31.93 -20.41 15.20
N LYS A 283 32.30 -21.28 16.16
CA LYS A 283 33.58 -22.02 16.14
C LYS A 283 33.69 -22.92 14.92
N TRP A 284 32.62 -23.64 14.59
CA TRP A 284 32.57 -24.49 13.40
C TRP A 284 32.81 -23.66 12.13
N ILE A 285 32.11 -22.54 11.94
CA ILE A 285 32.30 -21.61 10.81
C ILE A 285 33.73 -21.10 10.74
N LYS A 286 34.30 -20.69 11.88
CA LYS A 286 35.68 -20.20 11.94
C LYS A 286 36.70 -21.27 11.53
N ASN A 287 36.52 -22.50 12.00
CA ASN A 287 37.39 -23.62 11.65
C ASN A 287 37.30 -23.98 10.16
N VAL A 288 36.09 -23.87 9.60
CA VAL A 288 35.76 -24.22 8.23
C VAL A 288 36.24 -23.15 7.23
N THR A 289 35.93 -21.89 7.49
CA THR A 289 36.16 -20.78 6.55
C THR A 289 37.50 -20.08 6.77
N GLY A 290 38.11 -20.26 7.95
CA GLY A 290 39.27 -19.47 8.40
C GLY A 290 38.93 -18.01 8.72
N VAL A 291 37.64 -17.64 8.70
CA VAL A 291 37.15 -16.28 8.94
C VAL A 291 36.35 -16.25 10.24
N GLU A 292 36.63 -15.27 11.09
CA GLU A 292 35.90 -15.08 12.34
C GLU A 292 34.57 -14.35 12.11
N PRO A 293 33.41 -14.99 12.39
CA PRO A 293 32.13 -14.31 12.33
C PRO A 293 31.98 -13.35 13.53
N ILE A 294 31.31 -12.21 13.30
CA ILE A 294 30.93 -11.29 14.38
C ILE A 294 29.82 -11.89 15.24
N GLY A 295 28.87 -12.55 14.60
CA GLY A 295 27.70 -13.09 15.27
C GLY A 295 26.97 -14.12 14.42
N VAL A 296 26.26 -15.00 15.11
CA VAL A 296 25.45 -16.06 14.50
C VAL A 296 24.05 -15.99 15.08
N SER A 297 23.04 -15.98 14.22
CA SER A 297 21.62 -15.93 14.58
C SER A 297 20.91 -17.16 14.01
N ILE A 298 20.49 -18.06 14.88
CA ILE A 298 19.81 -19.31 14.51
C ILE A 298 18.32 -19.03 14.39
N SER A 299 17.69 -19.57 13.34
CA SER A 299 16.24 -19.47 13.14
C SER A 299 15.55 -20.65 13.81
N TYR A 300 14.62 -20.37 14.71
CA TYR A 300 13.89 -21.38 15.48
C TYR A 300 12.48 -21.60 14.93
N LYS A 301 11.95 -22.81 15.10
CA LYS A 301 10.57 -23.13 14.74
C LYS A 301 9.68 -22.85 15.94
N TYR A 302 8.94 -21.75 15.87
CA TYR A 302 8.09 -21.28 16.97
C TYR A 302 6.59 -21.26 16.65
N ASP A 303 6.14 -21.94 15.59
CA ASP A 303 4.72 -21.90 15.14
C ASP A 303 3.72 -22.27 16.25
N ASN A 304 4.08 -23.22 17.09
CA ASN A 304 3.25 -23.68 18.21
C ASN A 304 3.22 -22.67 19.37
N GLU A 305 4.15 -21.72 19.39
CA GLU A 305 4.35 -20.73 20.45
C GLU A 305 4.36 -19.28 19.90
N ALA A 306 3.82 -19.04 18.71
CA ALA A 306 3.85 -17.73 18.05
C ALA A 306 3.31 -16.61 18.95
N ASP A 307 2.14 -16.82 19.56
CA ASP A 307 1.54 -15.85 20.48
C ASP A 307 2.39 -15.56 21.72
N LEU A 308 3.19 -16.53 22.19
CA LEU A 308 4.08 -16.34 23.32
C LEU A 308 5.30 -15.53 22.89
N VAL A 309 5.95 -15.93 21.80
CA VAL A 309 7.13 -15.24 21.25
C VAL A 309 6.79 -13.80 20.89
N ASP A 310 5.67 -13.54 20.23
CA ASP A 310 5.24 -12.18 19.87
C ASP A 310 5.04 -11.29 21.10
N ARG A 311 4.39 -11.82 22.14
CA ARG A 311 4.23 -11.11 23.42
C ARG A 311 5.56 -10.80 24.09
N LEU A 312 6.50 -11.74 24.05
CA LEU A 312 7.85 -11.53 24.60
C LEU A 312 8.65 -10.52 23.79
N CYS A 313 8.54 -10.53 22.46
CA CYS A 313 9.15 -9.53 21.59
C CYS A 313 8.61 -8.13 21.88
N VAL A 314 7.29 -7.97 22.00
CA VAL A 314 6.67 -6.68 22.37
C VAL A 314 7.14 -6.22 23.73
N ALA A 315 7.12 -7.10 24.73
CA ALA A 315 7.58 -6.77 26.08
C ALA A 315 9.06 -6.37 26.07
N HIS A 316 9.90 -7.08 25.30
CA HIS A 316 11.33 -6.81 25.20
C HIS A 316 11.63 -5.46 24.55
N LEU A 317 10.88 -5.08 23.50
CA LEU A 317 10.95 -3.75 22.90
C LEU A 317 10.57 -2.66 23.91
N GLN A 318 9.47 -2.83 24.63
CA GLN A 318 9.05 -1.91 25.68
C GLN A 318 10.12 -1.74 26.77
N TYR A 319 10.77 -2.85 27.16
CA TYR A 319 11.86 -2.81 28.13
C TYR A 319 13.06 -1.98 27.63
N PHE A 320 13.45 -2.17 26.37
CA PHE A 320 14.54 -1.38 25.78
C PHE A 320 14.20 0.10 25.62
N GLU A 321 12.96 0.42 25.25
CA GLU A 321 12.47 1.80 25.22
C GLU A 321 12.56 2.46 26.60
N LEU A 322 12.14 1.74 27.66
CA LEU A 322 12.25 2.22 29.04
C LEU A 322 13.71 2.41 29.49
N LEU A 323 14.60 1.46 29.18
CA LEU A 323 16.02 1.59 29.48
C LEU A 323 16.65 2.79 28.76
N HIS A 324 16.30 2.98 27.49
CA HIS A 324 16.79 4.09 26.69
C HIS A 324 16.33 5.43 27.27
N ASP A 325 15.05 5.55 27.64
CA ASP A 325 14.51 6.74 28.29
C ASP A 325 15.22 7.05 29.61
N GLN A 326 15.53 6.04 30.40
CA GLN A 326 16.29 6.22 31.64
C GLN A 326 17.71 6.70 31.42
N GLN A 327 18.43 6.11 30.46
CA GLN A 327 19.76 6.58 30.09
C GLN A 327 19.72 8.05 29.65
N LEU A 328 18.72 8.43 28.84
CA LEU A 328 18.51 9.81 28.44
C LEU A 328 18.23 10.74 29.63
N HIS A 329 17.42 10.29 30.60
CA HIS A 329 17.17 11.04 31.84
C HIS A 329 18.44 11.23 32.67
N TYR A 330 19.28 10.19 32.77
CA TYR A 330 20.55 10.25 33.49
C TYR A 330 21.55 11.21 32.83
N THR A 331 21.78 11.07 31.53
CA THR A 331 22.68 11.96 30.75
C THR A 331 22.22 13.42 30.85
N ARG A 332 20.91 13.66 30.85
CA ARG A 332 20.38 15.03 31.04
C ARG A 332 20.69 15.59 32.43
N ARG A 333 20.51 14.79 33.49
CA ARG A 333 20.77 15.24 34.86
C ARG A 333 22.24 15.59 35.07
N MET A 334 23.15 14.82 34.46
CA MET A 334 24.58 15.13 34.40
C MET A 334 24.85 16.45 33.67
N ALA A 335 24.25 16.65 32.49
CA ALA A 335 24.42 17.87 31.71
C ALA A 335 23.90 19.12 32.43
N SER A 336 22.74 19.04 33.11
CA SER A 336 22.19 20.18 33.85
C SER A 336 23.04 20.55 35.07
N THR A 337 23.62 19.55 35.73
CA THR A 337 24.48 19.76 36.91
C THR A 337 25.80 20.42 36.52
N ASN A 338 26.35 20.07 35.35
CA ASN A 338 27.59 20.68 34.83
C ASN A 338 27.37 22.07 34.20
N SER A 339 26.14 22.43 33.80
CA SER A 339 25.82 23.76 33.25
C SER A 339 25.53 24.83 34.31
N GLN A 340 25.53 24.49 35.61
CA GLN A 340 25.57 25.50 36.65
C GLN A 340 27.00 26.02 36.77
N GLU A 341 27.33 27.01 35.93
CA GLU A 341 28.46 27.89 36.22
C GLU A 341 28.30 28.45 37.65
N PRO A 342 29.38 28.56 38.43
CA PRO A 342 29.35 29.11 39.78
C PRO A 342 29.07 30.61 39.72
N TYR A 343 27.82 30.98 39.48
CA TYR A 343 27.34 32.34 39.75
C TYR A 343 27.26 32.52 41.26
N SER A 344 28.36 33.07 41.79
CA SER A 344 28.41 33.66 43.12
C SER A 344 27.43 34.83 43.19
N THR A 345 26.24 34.61 43.76
CA THR A 345 25.36 35.70 44.18
C THR A 345 24.94 35.54 45.63
N SER A 346 25.44 36.50 46.40
CA SER A 346 24.98 36.93 47.71
C SER A 346 23.46 37.02 47.85
N SER A 347 22.95 36.37 48.90
CA SER A 347 21.81 36.76 49.74
C SER A 347 20.51 37.21 49.05
N LEU A 348 19.60 36.27 48.77
CA LEU A 348 18.16 36.49 48.75
C LEU A 348 17.40 35.24 49.26
N PRO A 349 16.20 35.40 49.86
CA PRO A 349 15.69 34.46 50.84
C PRO A 349 15.01 33.23 50.24
N SER A 350 15.25 32.13 50.95
CA SER A 350 14.67 30.80 50.89
C SER A 350 13.21 30.78 50.41
N ARG A 351 13.01 30.31 49.18
CA ARG A 351 11.68 30.02 48.62
C ARG A 351 11.54 28.50 48.49
N SER A 352 10.78 27.94 49.44
CA SER A 352 10.14 26.62 49.45
C SER A 352 10.64 25.63 48.39
N SER A 353 11.59 24.80 48.80
CA SER A 353 12.03 23.61 48.09
C SER A 353 10.84 22.69 47.79
N CYS A 354 10.47 22.59 46.52
CA CYS A 354 9.69 21.43 46.06
C CYS A 354 10.56 20.19 46.32
N ASN A 355 10.21 19.44 47.35
CA ASN A 355 10.74 18.09 47.58
C ASN A 355 10.27 17.22 46.41
N VAL A 356 11.05 17.23 45.33
CA VAL A 356 11.04 16.13 44.37
C VAL A 356 11.60 14.95 45.15
N ILE A 357 10.71 14.16 45.75
CA ILE A 357 11.07 12.86 46.31
C ILE A 357 11.82 12.15 45.17
N PRO A 358 13.10 11.82 45.34
CA PRO A 358 13.74 10.89 44.42
C PRO A 358 12.98 9.60 44.64
N ASN A 359 11.98 9.35 43.80
CA ASN A 359 11.57 7.99 43.55
C ASN A 359 12.83 7.36 42.97
N ASP A 360 13.61 6.71 43.82
CA ASP A 360 14.48 5.59 43.46
C ASP A 360 13.55 4.52 42.89
N GLY A 361 12.97 4.81 41.73
CA GLY A 361 12.14 3.94 40.95
C GLY A 361 13.05 2.82 40.50
N GLN A 362 13.30 1.87 41.41
CA GLN A 362 13.54 0.50 41.04
C GLN A 362 12.49 0.21 39.97
N LEU A 363 12.93 0.08 38.71
CA LEU A 363 12.04 -0.41 37.68
C LEU A 363 11.43 -1.65 38.30
N SER A 364 10.10 -1.66 38.40
CA SER A 364 9.43 -2.93 38.64
C SER A 364 10.01 -3.88 37.60
N PRO A 365 10.67 -4.97 38.03
CA PRO A 365 11.32 -5.89 37.12
C PRO A 365 10.28 -6.23 36.07
N MET A 366 10.66 -6.10 34.79
CA MET A 366 9.83 -6.33 33.63
C MET A 366 8.81 -7.42 33.93
N THR A 367 7.58 -7.02 34.27
CA THR A 367 6.54 -7.98 34.63
C THR A 367 6.13 -8.61 33.32
N VAL A 368 6.61 -9.83 33.10
CA VAL A 368 6.15 -10.68 32.01
C VAL A 368 4.62 -10.66 32.05
N PRO A 369 3.92 -10.51 30.90
CA PRO A 369 2.46 -10.46 30.86
C PRO A 369 1.84 -11.51 31.79
N ASP A 370 0.92 -11.06 32.63
CA ASP A 370 0.48 -11.70 33.88
C ASP A 370 0.48 -13.24 33.84
N GLY A 371 1.34 -13.87 34.66
CA GLY A 371 1.27 -15.29 34.99
C GLY A 371 2.40 -16.19 34.48
N TYR A 372 3.40 -15.67 33.75
CA TYR A 372 4.54 -16.47 33.28
C TYR A 372 5.78 -16.27 34.15
N ASN A 373 6.37 -17.39 34.59
CA ASN A 373 7.69 -17.41 35.21
C ASN A 373 8.78 -17.21 34.13
N ILE A 374 9.69 -16.27 34.35
CA ILE A 374 10.79 -15.95 33.42
C ILE A 374 11.65 -17.17 33.12
N GLU A 375 11.90 -18.01 34.12
CA GLU A 375 12.71 -19.21 33.92
C GLU A 375 11.99 -20.25 33.07
N ASP A 376 10.68 -20.43 33.25
CA ASP A 376 9.86 -21.31 32.40
C ASP A 376 9.86 -20.83 30.94
N VAL A 377 9.77 -19.51 30.73
CA VAL A 377 9.85 -18.91 29.39
C VAL A 377 11.23 -19.15 28.77
N ARG A 378 12.30 -18.93 29.53
CA ARG A 378 13.67 -19.17 29.05
C ARG A 378 13.88 -20.64 28.71
N GLU A 379 13.39 -21.56 29.53
CA GLU A 379 13.47 -22.99 29.27
C GLU A 379 12.69 -23.37 28.00
N ARG A 380 11.47 -22.84 27.83
CA ARG A 380 10.68 -23.03 26.61
C ARG A 380 11.40 -22.52 25.37
N LEU A 381 11.91 -21.28 25.39
CA LEU A 381 12.65 -20.71 24.27
C LEU A 381 13.91 -21.51 23.92
N ARG A 382 14.63 -22.02 24.92
CA ARG A 382 15.80 -22.91 24.72
C ARG A 382 15.42 -24.28 24.18
N SER A 383 14.20 -24.73 24.43
CA SER A 383 13.67 -26.01 23.95
C SER A 383 13.18 -25.95 22.50
N LEU A 384 13.07 -24.75 21.91
CA LEU A 384 12.60 -24.59 20.54
C LEU A 384 13.56 -25.28 19.55
N PRO A 385 13.05 -26.14 18.66
CA PRO A 385 13.89 -26.78 17.65
C PRO A 385 14.37 -25.76 16.61
N SER A 386 15.61 -25.94 16.14
CA SER A 386 16.13 -25.15 15.02
C SER A 386 15.37 -25.48 13.73
N THR A 387 15.18 -24.49 12.86
CA THR A 387 14.66 -24.68 11.50
C THR A 387 15.71 -25.30 10.55
N GLY A 388 16.95 -25.44 11.01
CA GLY A 388 18.08 -25.81 10.17
C GLY A 388 18.61 -24.64 9.34
N ILE A 389 18.21 -23.42 9.66
CA ILE A 389 18.65 -22.17 9.02
C ILE A 389 19.33 -21.28 10.06
N ALA A 390 20.48 -20.72 9.73
CA ALA A 390 21.16 -19.71 10.54
C ALA A 390 21.71 -18.58 9.66
N TYR A 391 21.84 -17.40 10.24
CA TYR A 391 22.40 -16.20 9.63
C TYR A 391 23.71 -15.86 10.32
N VAL A 392 24.78 -15.65 9.55
CA VAL A 392 26.12 -15.39 10.03
C VAL A 392 26.55 -14.01 9.57
N ALA A 393 26.85 -13.11 10.50
CA ALA A 393 27.33 -11.78 10.20
C ALA A 393 28.86 -11.72 10.26
N PHE A 394 29.48 -11.07 9.29
CA PHE A 394 30.92 -10.85 9.19
C PHE A 394 31.26 -9.37 9.30
N ASN A 395 32.53 -9.08 9.63
CA ASN A 395 32.99 -7.70 9.76
C ASN A 395 33.11 -6.97 8.43
N THR A 396 33.48 -7.69 7.37
CA THR A 396 33.64 -7.10 6.03
C THR A 396 32.95 -7.93 4.97
N ALA A 397 32.50 -7.28 3.89
CA ALA A 397 31.93 -7.98 2.73
C ALA A 397 32.93 -8.94 2.06
N ARG A 398 34.24 -8.65 2.18
CA ARG A 398 35.31 -9.55 1.72
C ARG A 398 35.37 -10.82 2.54
N ASP A 399 35.20 -10.72 3.86
CA ASP A 399 35.18 -11.86 4.77
C ASP A 399 33.95 -12.73 4.54
N ARG A 400 32.77 -12.10 4.31
CA ARG A 400 31.58 -12.82 3.87
C ARG A 400 31.81 -13.56 2.55
N GLN A 401 32.45 -12.93 1.56
CA GLN A 401 32.73 -13.58 0.28
C GLN A 401 33.71 -14.74 0.42
N LYS A 402 34.79 -14.58 1.19
CA LYS A 402 35.72 -15.68 1.50
C LYS A 402 35.02 -16.85 2.18
N ALA A 403 34.13 -16.56 3.13
CA ALA A 403 33.33 -17.56 3.80
C ALA A 403 32.39 -18.28 2.81
N LEU A 404 31.73 -17.55 1.91
CA LEU A 404 30.88 -18.12 0.86
C LEU A 404 31.68 -19.06 -0.06
N ASP A 405 32.85 -18.61 -0.54
CA ASP A 405 33.72 -19.40 -1.42
C ASP A 405 34.25 -20.67 -0.72
N ALA A 406 34.51 -20.59 0.59
CA ALA A 406 34.91 -21.74 1.40
C ALA A 406 33.74 -22.70 1.71
N CYS A 407 32.53 -22.17 1.89
CA CYS A 407 31.33 -22.95 2.19
C CYS A 407 30.79 -23.70 0.97
N GLU A 408 31.00 -23.23 -0.26
CA GLU A 408 30.66 -24.00 -1.48
C GLU A 408 31.35 -25.36 -1.53
N LEU A 409 32.44 -25.55 -0.76
CA LEU A 409 33.21 -26.78 -0.70
C LEU A 409 32.70 -27.77 0.36
N ILE A 410 31.73 -27.39 1.20
CA ILE A 410 31.44 -28.13 2.44
C ILE A 410 30.11 -28.87 2.35
N PHE A 411 30.30 -30.15 2.12
CA PHE A 411 29.32 -31.22 2.04
C PHE A 411 28.73 -31.51 3.42
N ILE A 412 27.49 -31.09 3.69
CA ILE A 412 26.74 -31.57 4.86
C ILE A 412 25.69 -32.55 4.35
N ASN A 413 25.97 -33.85 4.47
CA ASN A 413 25.06 -34.96 4.18
C ASN A 413 24.50 -35.05 2.74
N ASP A 414 25.35 -34.99 1.70
CA ASP A 414 24.97 -35.26 0.30
C ASP A 414 23.91 -34.34 -0.35
N GLU A 415 23.31 -33.37 0.35
CA GLU A 415 22.32 -32.46 -0.23
C GLU A 415 22.89 -31.05 -0.49
N TYR A 416 22.94 -30.66 -1.77
CA TYR A 416 23.22 -29.28 -2.21
C TYR A 416 22.14 -28.33 -1.70
N ARG A 417 22.50 -27.36 -0.85
CA ARG A 417 21.67 -26.15 -0.63
C ARG A 417 22.55 -24.90 -0.62
N ASN A 418 22.36 -24.05 -1.63
CA ASN A 418 23.08 -22.78 -1.81
C ASN A 418 23.02 -21.89 -0.57
N ALA A 419 24.17 -21.37 -0.14
CA ALA A 419 24.35 -20.53 1.05
C ALA A 419 24.14 -19.01 0.82
N SER A 420 23.61 -18.61 -0.34
CA SER A 420 23.53 -17.18 -0.70
C SER A 420 22.23 -16.53 -0.23
N ILE A 421 22.34 -15.54 0.66
CA ILE A 421 21.26 -14.58 0.95
C ILE A 421 21.23 -13.52 -0.14
N TYR A 422 20.04 -13.22 -0.65
CA TYR A 422 19.80 -12.07 -1.51
C TYR A 422 18.72 -11.13 -0.94
N ALA A 423 18.56 -11.09 0.38
CA ALA A 423 17.52 -10.34 1.07
C ALA A 423 18.03 -9.69 2.37
N GLU A 424 17.75 -8.39 2.51
CA GLU A 424 17.84 -7.68 3.79
C GLU A 424 16.94 -8.31 4.87
N PRO A 425 17.27 -8.16 6.17
CA PRO A 425 16.46 -8.69 7.28
C PRO A 425 14.97 -8.33 7.21
N VAL A 426 14.65 -7.13 6.73
CA VAL A 426 13.26 -6.66 6.57
C VAL A 426 12.50 -7.37 5.45
N ASN A 427 13.22 -7.92 4.46
CA ASN A 427 12.65 -8.64 3.32
C ASN A 427 12.56 -10.16 3.58
N ILE A 428 13.12 -10.64 4.69
CA ILE A 428 13.02 -12.04 5.08
C ILE A 428 11.66 -12.24 5.74
N TYR A 429 10.85 -13.14 5.18
CA TYR A 429 9.63 -13.60 5.82
C TYR A 429 9.98 -14.64 6.89
N TRP A 430 10.31 -14.17 8.10
CA TRP A 430 10.75 -14.99 9.23
C TRP A 430 9.78 -16.12 9.57
N GLU A 431 8.48 -15.84 9.52
CA GLU A 431 7.38 -16.80 9.74
C GLU A 431 7.40 -17.97 8.75
N ASN A 432 8.05 -17.82 7.60
CA ASN A 432 8.05 -18.81 6.52
C ASN A 432 9.32 -19.68 6.49
N LEU A 433 10.31 -19.41 7.36
CA LEU A 433 11.60 -20.11 7.34
C LEU A 433 11.51 -21.60 7.71
N HIS A 434 10.48 -22.01 8.48
CA HIS A 434 10.26 -23.41 8.85
C HIS A 434 9.52 -24.21 7.76
N MET A 435 9.03 -23.58 6.69
CA MET A 435 8.18 -24.24 5.72
C MET A 435 8.98 -25.22 4.84
N SER A 436 8.44 -26.43 4.67
CA SER A 436 8.94 -27.35 3.67
C SER A 436 8.57 -26.89 2.26
N THR A 437 9.34 -27.33 1.26
CA THR A 437 9.09 -27.02 -0.16
C THR A 437 7.70 -27.49 -0.61
N LEU A 438 7.21 -28.61 -0.05
CA LEU A 438 5.86 -29.13 -0.31
C LEU A 438 4.77 -28.21 0.27
N SER A 439 4.92 -27.76 1.52
CA SER A 439 3.92 -26.88 2.15
C SER A 439 3.88 -25.52 1.44
N PHE A 440 5.03 -24.99 1.03
CA PHE A 440 5.12 -23.79 0.21
C PHE A 440 4.35 -23.94 -1.11
N SER A 441 4.58 -25.04 -1.84
CA SER A 441 3.92 -25.33 -3.12
C SER A 441 2.39 -25.43 -2.96
N LEU A 442 1.91 -26.08 -1.90
CA LEU A 442 0.48 -26.18 -1.60
C LEU A 442 -0.14 -24.81 -1.26
N ARG A 443 0.55 -23.97 -0.47
CA ARG A 443 0.10 -22.60 -0.18
C ARG A 443 0.05 -21.74 -1.43
N LEU A 444 1.04 -21.87 -2.32
CA LEU A 444 1.08 -21.16 -3.60
C LEU A 444 -0.11 -21.57 -4.50
N LEU A 445 -0.36 -22.88 -4.64
CA LEU A 445 -1.50 -23.39 -5.41
C LEU A 445 -2.84 -22.90 -4.84
N ARG A 446 -3.00 -22.94 -3.51
CA ARG A 446 -4.19 -22.40 -2.83
C ARG A 446 -4.36 -20.90 -3.10
N GLY A 447 -3.26 -20.13 -3.08
CA GLY A 447 -3.26 -18.71 -3.41
C GLY A 447 -3.72 -18.43 -4.84
N ILE A 448 -3.13 -19.12 -5.82
CA ILE A 448 -3.51 -19.03 -7.25
C ILE A 448 -4.99 -19.39 -7.45
N PHE A 449 -5.45 -20.48 -6.83
CA PHE A 449 -6.84 -20.92 -6.90
C PHE A 449 -7.80 -19.88 -6.30
N THR A 450 -7.46 -19.32 -5.15
CA THR A 450 -8.27 -18.27 -4.49
C THR A 450 -8.35 -17.02 -5.36
N LEU A 451 -7.23 -16.54 -5.90
CA LEU A 451 -7.19 -15.40 -6.82
C LEU A 451 -8.03 -15.63 -8.08
N SER A 452 -7.98 -16.84 -8.63
CA SER A 452 -8.77 -17.23 -9.80
C SER A 452 -10.27 -17.19 -9.50
N ILE A 453 -10.70 -17.72 -8.35
CA ILE A 453 -12.10 -17.63 -7.90
C ILE A 453 -12.52 -16.17 -7.72
N THR A 454 -11.70 -15.34 -7.06
CA THR A 454 -12.00 -13.92 -6.86
C THR A 454 -12.16 -13.20 -8.19
N PHE A 455 -11.31 -13.49 -9.19
CA PHE A 455 -11.42 -12.92 -10.52
C PHE A 455 -12.71 -13.33 -11.25
N VAL A 456 -13.10 -14.61 -11.15
CA VAL A 456 -14.37 -15.10 -11.71
C VAL A 456 -15.56 -14.42 -11.03
N ILE A 457 -15.59 -14.35 -9.70
CA ILE A 457 -16.65 -13.66 -8.95
C ILE A 457 -16.72 -12.19 -9.34
N TYR A 458 -15.57 -11.50 -9.41
CA TYR A 458 -15.51 -10.10 -9.85
C TYR A 458 -16.08 -9.93 -11.25
N THR A 459 -15.70 -10.80 -12.18
CA THR A 459 -16.21 -10.78 -13.57
C THR A 459 -17.72 -10.99 -13.60
N VAL A 460 -18.24 -12.00 -12.89
CA VAL A 460 -19.68 -12.24 -12.82
C VAL A 460 -20.40 -11.04 -12.21
N LEU A 461 -20.00 -10.57 -11.02
CA LEU A 461 -20.68 -9.46 -10.35
C LEU A 461 -20.62 -8.16 -11.14
N PHE A 462 -19.53 -7.89 -11.85
CA PHE A 462 -19.34 -6.65 -12.59
C PHE A 462 -20.00 -6.68 -13.98
N PHE A 463 -20.03 -7.83 -14.67
CA PHE A 463 -20.57 -7.93 -16.03
C PHE A 463 -22.02 -8.43 -16.08
N THR A 464 -22.50 -9.23 -15.13
CA THR A 464 -23.92 -9.67 -15.09
C THR A 464 -24.94 -8.54 -15.08
N PRO A 465 -24.72 -7.35 -14.47
CA PRO A 465 -25.68 -6.24 -14.54
C PRO A 465 -25.82 -5.61 -15.94
N PHE A 466 -24.88 -5.89 -16.85
CA PHE A 466 -24.85 -5.32 -18.21
C PHE A 466 -25.31 -6.30 -19.29
N CYS A 467 -25.46 -7.59 -18.95
CA CYS A 467 -26.08 -8.61 -19.78
C CYS A 467 -27.56 -8.75 -19.44
#